data_AF-A0A2S0M9L7-F1
#
_entry.id   AF-A0A2S0M9L7-F1
#
_cell.length_a   1.000
_cell.length_b   1.000
_cell.length_c   1.000
_cell.angle_alpha   90.00
_cell.angle_beta   90.00
_cell.angle_gamma   90.00
#
_symmetry.space_group_name_H-M   'P 1'
#
loop_
_entity.id
_entity.type
_entity.pdbx_description
1 polymer ?
#
loop_
_entity_poly.entity_id
_entity_poly.type
_entity_poly.pdbx_seq_one_letter_code
_entity_poly.pdbx_strand_id
1 'polypeptide(L)'
;MERKHYFLILGTVCLGLLVGSGVFALSGGQAEKFLVSKEAAPISLTPLEEAQKDYAGVAITYQFGNQSEILDGGRIVSWLRTDANGQVTFDPQQVRAFVKELADKYDTAYTPRTFHTSGGQDITISEGDYGWRIDQEKETAHLLDLLSQKQSTVCEPVYAQTAAVHGHQDWGTTYIEVSLKDQQLWLYKDGQCLLQSYLVSGNPTRKHGTPKGIYGLTYKTQNATLSGQGYDSKVKYWMPFNCNVGLHDAPWRSSFGGQIYKSNGSHGCLNLPPANAAKIYENVDKNTPVIVY
;
A
#
# COMPACT_ATOMS: atom_id res chain seq x y z
N MET A 1 45.41 -21.10 -1.32
CA MET A 1 45.81 -20.57 0.00
C MET A 1 44.58 -19.93 0.62
N GLU A 2 43.95 -20.40 1.69
CA GLU A 2 44.05 -21.55 2.58
C GLU A 2 42.62 -21.87 3.03
N ARG A 3 42.33 -23.16 3.25
CA ARG A 3 41.10 -23.66 3.89
C ARG A 3 41.26 -23.59 5.41
N LYS A 4 40.22 -23.22 6.14
CA LYS A 4 40.12 -23.52 7.58
C LYS A 4 39.05 -24.58 7.81
N HIS A 5 39.51 -25.75 8.25
CA HIS A 5 38.75 -26.83 8.84
C HIS A 5 38.49 -26.53 10.32
N TYR A 6 37.31 -26.88 10.84
CA TYR A 6 37.12 -27.13 12.27
C TYR A 6 36.45 -28.49 12.46
N PHE A 7 37.03 -29.23 13.41
CA PHE A 7 36.83 -30.64 13.73
C PHE A 7 35.71 -30.84 14.76
N LEU A 8 35.09 -32.03 14.66
CA LEU A 8 34.24 -32.74 15.65
C LEU A 8 34.72 -32.66 17.10
N ILE A 9 33.77 -32.74 18.05
CA ILE A 9 33.82 -33.71 19.18
C ILE A 9 32.41 -34.26 19.46
N LEU A 10 32.26 -35.59 19.32
CA LEU A 10 31.18 -36.42 19.87
C LEU A 10 31.43 -36.69 21.37
N GLY A 11 30.36 -36.81 22.15
CA GLY A 11 30.39 -37.44 23.47
C GLY A 11 29.10 -38.22 23.72
N THR A 12 29.21 -39.55 23.75
CA THR A 12 28.14 -40.51 24.07
C THR A 12 28.54 -41.29 25.33
N VAL A 13 27.57 -41.95 25.98
CA VAL A 13 27.69 -43.04 26.98
C VAL A 13 27.81 -42.51 28.44
N CYS A 14 27.13 -43.00 29.49
CA CYS A 14 26.67 -44.35 29.80
C CYS A 14 25.47 -44.42 30.76
N LEU A 15 24.80 -45.57 30.69
CA LEU A 15 23.78 -46.16 31.54
C LEU A 15 24.37 -46.65 32.89
N GLY A 16 23.58 -46.63 33.97
CA GLY A 16 23.95 -47.25 35.24
C GLY A 16 22.75 -47.48 36.17
N LEU A 17 22.13 -48.66 36.06
CA LEU A 17 21.25 -49.24 37.08
C LEU A 17 22.09 -49.73 38.26
N LEU A 18 21.63 -49.51 39.49
CA LEU A 18 21.99 -50.37 40.63
C LEU A 18 20.84 -50.53 41.62
N VAL A 19 20.57 -51.79 41.93
CA VAL A 19 19.55 -52.33 42.81
C VAL A 19 20.10 -52.34 44.24
N GLY A 20 19.30 -51.95 45.23
CA GLY A 20 19.65 -51.99 46.64
C GLY A 20 18.46 -52.43 47.48
N SER A 21 18.50 -53.68 47.91
CA SER A 21 17.56 -54.38 48.78
C SER A 21 17.58 -53.84 50.21
N GLY A 22 16.40 -53.77 50.83
CA GLY A 22 16.25 -53.44 52.26
C GLY A 22 14.87 -53.84 52.77
N VAL A 23 14.77 -55.08 53.27
CA VAL A 23 13.62 -55.59 54.01
C VAL A 23 13.75 -55.12 55.46
N PHE A 24 12.79 -54.35 55.95
CA PHE A 24 12.49 -54.24 57.38
C PHE A 24 10.98 -54.36 57.56
N ALA A 25 10.55 -55.49 58.11
CA ALA A 25 9.22 -55.67 58.64
C ALA A 25 9.20 -55.18 60.09
N LEU A 26 8.27 -54.28 60.43
CA LEU A 26 7.73 -54.15 61.78
C LEU A 26 6.27 -53.68 61.69
N SER A 27 5.51 -54.24 62.63
CA SER A 27 4.06 -54.36 62.75
C SER A 27 3.27 -53.07 62.98
N GLY A 28 2.02 -53.11 62.52
CA GLY A 28 0.88 -52.62 63.30
C GLY A 28 0.40 -51.21 62.96
N GLY A 29 -0.88 -51.10 62.58
CA GLY A 29 -1.62 -49.85 62.64
C GLY A 29 -2.48 -49.60 61.41
N GLN A 30 -3.80 -49.72 61.59
CA GLN A 30 -4.81 -49.31 60.63
C GLN A 30 -4.61 -47.85 60.19
N ALA A 31 -4.51 -47.63 58.88
CA ALA A 31 -5.03 -46.45 58.19
C ALA A 31 -4.84 -46.67 56.68
N GLU A 32 -5.72 -47.47 56.06
CA GLU A 32 -5.93 -47.35 54.63
C GLU A 32 -6.56 -45.99 54.37
N LYS A 33 -5.72 -44.98 54.13
CA LYS A 33 -6.14 -43.74 53.49
C LYS A 33 -6.54 -44.07 52.06
N PHE A 34 -7.84 -44.27 51.88
CA PHE A 34 -8.52 -44.28 50.60
C PHE A 34 -8.42 -42.87 49.99
N LEU A 35 -7.24 -42.52 49.44
CA LEU A 35 -7.08 -41.37 48.56
C LEU A 35 -7.65 -41.77 47.20
N VAL A 36 -8.96 -41.62 47.05
CA VAL A 36 -9.56 -41.51 45.72
C VAL A 36 -9.02 -40.23 45.12
N SER A 37 -8.05 -40.36 44.21
CA SER A 37 -7.79 -39.33 43.23
C SER A 37 -9.07 -39.21 42.40
N LYS A 38 -9.91 -38.23 42.73
CA LYS A 38 -10.92 -37.71 41.81
C LYS A 38 -10.13 -37.15 40.64
N GLU A 39 -9.92 -37.95 39.60
CA GLU A 39 -9.61 -37.41 38.27
C GLU A 39 -10.74 -36.42 37.98
N ALA A 40 -10.40 -35.12 37.96
CA ALA A 40 -11.34 -34.11 37.54
C ALA A 40 -11.75 -34.48 36.12
N ALA A 41 -13.06 -34.64 35.88
CA ALA A 41 -13.58 -34.85 34.53
C ALA A 41 -12.99 -33.77 33.61
N PRO A 42 -12.57 -34.10 32.38
CA PRO A 42 -12.04 -33.11 31.46
C PRO A 42 -13.06 -31.98 31.33
N ILE A 43 -12.66 -30.77 31.68
CA ILE A 43 -13.51 -29.58 31.58
C ILE A 43 -13.78 -29.39 30.08
N SER A 44 -15.01 -29.63 29.64
CA SER A 44 -15.44 -29.32 28.28
C SER A 44 -15.42 -27.81 28.13
N LEU A 45 -14.63 -27.32 27.18
CA LEU A 45 -14.63 -25.90 26.84
C LEU A 45 -15.99 -25.51 26.24
N THR A 46 -16.43 -24.29 26.51
CA THR A 46 -17.53 -23.68 25.77
C THR A 46 -17.10 -23.43 24.31
N PRO A 47 -18.03 -23.32 23.35
CA PRO A 47 -17.68 -22.99 21.96
C PRO A 47 -16.84 -21.72 21.83
N LEU A 48 -17.07 -20.74 22.72
CA LEU A 48 -16.28 -19.51 22.76
C LEU A 48 -14.84 -19.78 23.23
N GLU A 49 -14.64 -20.53 24.31
CA GLU A 49 -13.30 -20.88 24.80
C GLU A 49 -12.51 -21.73 23.79
N GLU A 50 -13.19 -22.63 23.05
CA GLU A 50 -12.58 -23.36 21.94
C GLU A 50 -12.12 -22.41 20.83
N ALA A 51 -12.99 -21.50 20.39
CA ALA A 51 -12.63 -20.49 19.40
C ALA A 51 -11.47 -19.60 19.87
N GLN A 52 -11.49 -19.17 21.14
CA GLN A 52 -10.41 -18.37 21.72
C GLN A 52 -9.07 -19.10 21.65
N LYS A 53 -9.05 -20.40 21.97
CA LYS A 53 -7.87 -21.25 21.85
C LYS A 53 -7.41 -21.40 20.40
N ASP A 54 -8.33 -21.62 19.46
CA ASP A 54 -8.03 -21.77 18.04
C ASP A 54 -7.36 -20.51 17.47
N TYR A 55 -7.83 -19.32 17.85
CA TYR A 55 -7.32 -18.05 17.33
C TYR A 55 -6.13 -17.47 18.10
N ALA A 56 -5.83 -17.96 19.31
CA ALA A 56 -4.75 -17.40 20.15
C ALA A 56 -3.36 -17.43 19.46
N GLY A 57 -3.11 -18.40 18.58
CA GLY A 57 -1.87 -18.53 17.82
C GLY A 57 -1.94 -18.02 16.37
N VAL A 58 -3.09 -17.51 15.93
CA VAL A 58 -3.29 -17.03 14.56
C VAL A 58 -2.82 -15.58 14.44
N ALA A 59 -2.16 -15.25 13.33
CA ALA A 59 -1.76 -13.89 13.01
C ALA A 59 -1.92 -13.60 11.51
N ILE A 60 -2.52 -12.45 11.19
CA ILE A 60 -2.62 -11.94 9.82
C ILE A 60 -1.63 -10.80 9.67
N THR A 61 -0.63 -10.96 8.81
CA THR A 61 0.38 -9.93 8.55
C THR A 61 0.05 -9.19 7.26
N TYR A 62 -0.35 -7.93 7.39
CA TYR A 62 -0.55 -7.03 6.26
C TYR A 62 0.77 -6.45 5.77
N GLN A 63 1.00 -6.51 4.47
CA GLN A 63 2.16 -5.91 3.82
C GLN A 63 1.78 -4.62 3.08
N PHE A 64 2.60 -3.59 3.26
CA PHE A 64 2.49 -2.26 2.67
C PHE A 64 3.87 -1.87 2.11
N GLY A 65 4.24 -2.47 0.97
CA GLY A 65 5.58 -2.36 0.41
C GLY A 65 6.65 -2.86 1.39
N ASN A 66 7.42 -1.95 1.99
CA ASN A 66 8.47 -2.29 2.95
C ASN A 66 8.01 -2.22 4.42
N GLN A 67 6.76 -1.85 4.67
CA GLN A 67 6.16 -1.80 6.00
C GLN A 67 5.18 -2.97 6.18
N SER A 68 4.97 -3.36 7.43
CA SER A 68 4.00 -4.42 7.77
C SER A 68 3.22 -4.07 9.02
N GLU A 69 1.96 -4.50 9.08
CA GLU A 69 1.10 -4.45 10.26
C GLU A 69 0.68 -5.87 10.64
N ILE A 70 0.71 -6.22 11.92
CA ILE A 70 0.31 -7.54 12.40
C ILE A 70 -1.00 -7.43 13.16
N LEU A 71 -2.01 -8.14 12.69
CA LEU A 71 -3.21 -8.47 13.45
C LEU A 71 -2.94 -9.77 14.22
N ASP A 72 -2.64 -9.66 15.50
CA ASP A 72 -2.31 -10.81 16.35
C ASP A 72 -3.54 -11.53 16.93
N GLY A 73 -3.30 -12.74 17.45
CA GLY A 73 -4.31 -13.59 18.04
C GLY A 73 -5.03 -12.95 19.23
N GLY A 74 -4.34 -12.11 20.02
CA GLY A 74 -4.96 -11.41 21.14
C GLY A 74 -6.05 -10.44 20.68
N ARG A 75 -5.75 -9.66 19.63
CA ARG A 75 -6.70 -8.74 19.01
C ARG A 75 -7.84 -9.50 18.32
N ILE A 76 -7.55 -10.56 17.57
CA ILE A 76 -8.57 -11.43 16.93
C ILE A 76 -9.52 -12.02 17.98
N VAL A 77 -8.98 -12.56 19.07
CA VAL A 77 -9.76 -13.16 20.17
C VAL A 77 -10.69 -12.15 20.82
N SER A 78 -10.25 -10.89 20.96
CA SER A 78 -11.08 -9.82 21.52
C SER A 78 -12.33 -9.48 20.69
N TRP A 79 -12.38 -9.92 19.43
CA TRP A 79 -13.52 -9.69 18.53
C TRP A 79 -14.55 -10.82 18.57
N LEU A 80 -14.24 -11.96 19.20
CA LEU A 80 -15.15 -13.09 19.27
C LEU A 80 -16.34 -12.77 20.18
N ARG A 81 -17.54 -13.14 19.70
CA ARG A 81 -18.79 -13.01 20.45
C ARG A 81 -19.73 -14.18 20.13
N THR A 82 -20.64 -14.44 21.05
CA THR A 82 -21.72 -15.42 20.83
C THR A 82 -22.97 -14.70 20.32
N ASP A 83 -23.54 -15.18 19.23
CA ASP A 83 -24.79 -14.65 18.68
C ASP A 83 -26.03 -15.15 19.44
N ALA A 84 -27.22 -14.70 19.05
CA ALA A 84 -28.48 -15.09 19.68
C ALA A 84 -28.80 -16.60 19.53
N ASN A 85 -28.14 -17.30 18.60
CA ASN A 85 -28.31 -18.73 18.36
C ASN A 85 -27.24 -19.58 19.10
N GLY A 86 -26.35 -18.96 19.87
CA GLY A 86 -25.25 -19.64 20.54
C GLY A 86 -24.03 -19.91 19.64
N GLN A 87 -23.99 -19.37 18.42
CA GLN A 87 -22.86 -19.52 17.50
C GLN A 87 -21.79 -18.46 17.76
N VAL A 88 -20.53 -18.86 17.70
CA VAL A 88 -19.40 -17.95 17.82
C VAL A 88 -19.18 -17.23 16.49
N THR A 89 -19.14 -15.91 16.53
CA THR A 89 -18.94 -15.03 15.38
C THR A 89 -17.95 -13.93 15.74
N PHE A 90 -17.45 -13.21 14.73
CA PHE A 90 -16.69 -11.98 14.95
C PHE A 90 -17.62 -10.78 15.07
N ASP A 91 -17.24 -9.80 15.90
CA ASP A 91 -17.90 -8.50 15.92
C ASP A 91 -17.61 -7.73 14.61
N PRO A 92 -18.63 -7.50 13.75
CA PRO A 92 -18.42 -6.83 12.46
C PRO A 92 -17.97 -5.38 12.62
N GLN A 93 -18.26 -4.71 13.76
CA GLN A 93 -17.79 -3.35 14.00
C GLN A 93 -16.29 -3.32 14.26
N GLN A 94 -15.77 -4.30 15.00
CA GLN A 94 -14.33 -4.37 15.31
C GLN A 94 -13.51 -4.71 14.08
N VAL A 95 -13.99 -5.64 13.23
CA VAL A 95 -13.32 -5.97 11.96
C VAL A 95 -13.27 -4.75 11.04
N ARG A 96 -14.39 -4.02 10.88
CA ARG A 96 -14.43 -2.78 10.09
C ARG A 96 -13.55 -1.69 10.68
N ALA A 97 -13.52 -1.54 12.01
CA ALA A 97 -12.70 -0.57 12.70
C ALA A 97 -11.21 -0.82 12.44
N PHE A 98 -10.78 -2.08 12.47
CA PHE A 98 -9.40 -2.44 12.15
C PHE A 98 -9.04 -2.10 10.69
N VAL A 99 -9.89 -2.46 9.72
CA VAL A 99 -9.66 -2.10 8.32
C VAL A 99 -9.61 -0.57 8.13
N LYS A 100 -10.46 0.17 8.86
CA LYS A 100 -10.42 1.64 8.87
C LYS A 100 -9.11 2.18 9.47
N GLU A 101 -8.62 1.60 10.56
CA GLU A 101 -7.32 1.98 11.15
C GLU A 101 -6.17 1.76 10.16
N LEU A 102 -6.18 0.65 9.41
CA LEU A 102 -5.22 0.43 8.34
C LEU A 102 -5.32 1.54 7.28
N ALA A 103 -6.52 1.82 6.79
CA ALA A 103 -6.74 2.85 5.79
C ALA A 103 -6.28 4.24 6.28
N ASP A 104 -6.66 4.64 7.51
CA ASP A 104 -6.27 5.93 8.10
C ASP A 104 -4.74 6.07 8.25
N LYS A 105 -4.04 4.96 8.50
CA LYS A 105 -2.59 4.94 8.71
C LYS A 105 -1.79 4.92 7.39
N TYR A 106 -2.33 4.26 6.37
CA TYR A 106 -1.56 3.82 5.22
C TYR A 106 -2.02 4.42 3.89
N ASP A 107 -3.29 4.80 3.74
CA ASP A 107 -3.79 5.40 2.50
C ASP A 107 -3.00 6.67 2.16
N THR A 108 -2.54 6.78 0.92
CA THR A 108 -1.80 7.96 0.44
C THR A 108 -2.62 8.84 -0.49
N ALA A 109 -3.67 8.29 -1.10
CA ALA A 109 -4.57 9.07 -1.95
C ALA A 109 -5.18 10.23 -1.16
N TYR A 110 -5.21 11.43 -1.75
CA TYR A 110 -5.72 12.67 -1.14
C TYR A 110 -4.94 13.17 0.10
N THR A 111 -3.75 12.62 0.37
CA THR A 111 -2.90 13.09 1.47
C THR A 111 -1.80 14.05 0.97
N PRO A 112 -1.39 15.03 1.81
CA PRO A 112 -0.24 15.86 1.50
C PRO A 112 1.08 15.08 1.56
N ARG A 113 2.03 15.38 0.68
CA ARG A 113 3.39 14.82 0.72
C ARG A 113 4.46 15.83 0.34
N THR A 114 5.66 15.64 0.88
CA THR A 114 6.84 16.43 0.53
C THR A 114 7.48 15.87 -0.73
N PHE A 115 7.76 16.75 -1.69
CA PHE A 115 8.43 16.41 -2.94
C PHE A 115 9.69 17.26 -3.13
N HIS A 116 10.80 16.60 -3.41
CA HIS A 116 12.06 17.26 -3.76
C HIS A 116 12.10 17.49 -5.26
N THR A 117 12.01 18.75 -5.66
CA THR A 117 11.94 19.15 -7.08
C THR A 117 13.29 19.03 -7.78
N SER A 118 13.25 18.88 -9.10
CA SER A 118 14.41 18.99 -9.99
C SER A 118 15.12 20.35 -9.88
N GLY A 119 14.42 21.38 -9.38
CA GLY A 119 14.99 22.69 -9.06
C GLY A 119 15.73 22.76 -7.72
N GLY A 120 15.80 21.67 -6.96
CA GLY A 120 16.48 21.58 -5.66
C GLY A 120 15.70 22.13 -4.48
N GLN A 121 14.38 22.29 -4.61
CA GLN A 121 13.49 22.78 -3.55
C GLN A 121 12.59 21.66 -3.03
N ASP A 122 12.39 21.62 -1.72
CA ASP A 122 11.33 20.81 -1.10
C ASP A 122 10.01 21.59 -1.12
N ILE A 123 8.97 20.97 -1.65
CA ILE A 123 7.62 21.52 -1.71
C ILE A 123 6.62 20.56 -1.07
N THR A 124 5.51 21.10 -0.57
CA THR A 124 4.36 20.30 -0.14
C THR A 124 3.33 20.24 -1.26
N ILE A 125 2.98 19.04 -1.69
CA ILE A 125 1.89 18.81 -2.64
C ILE A 125 0.66 18.35 -1.83
N SER A 126 -0.35 19.21 -1.74
CA SER A 126 -1.57 18.94 -0.96
C SER A 126 -2.81 18.68 -1.81
N GLU A 127 -2.69 18.80 -3.13
CA GLU A 127 -3.78 18.60 -4.08
C GLU A 127 -3.53 17.36 -4.95
N GLY A 128 -4.60 16.85 -5.55
CA GLY A 128 -4.56 15.67 -6.40
C GLY A 128 -5.23 14.44 -5.81
N ASP A 129 -5.49 13.46 -6.68
CA ASP A 129 -6.19 12.21 -6.35
C ASP A 129 -5.28 10.98 -6.41
N TYR A 130 -4.05 11.14 -6.89
CA TYR A 130 -3.12 10.02 -7.01
C TYR A 130 -2.64 9.53 -5.64
N GLY A 131 -2.44 8.22 -5.57
CA GLY A 131 -2.04 7.47 -4.39
C GLY A 131 -2.75 6.13 -4.35
N TRP A 132 -2.62 5.41 -3.25
CA TRP A 132 -3.32 4.15 -3.03
C TRP A 132 -4.27 4.28 -1.84
N ARG A 133 -5.35 3.51 -1.87
CA ARG A 133 -6.31 3.44 -0.78
C ARG A 133 -6.99 2.08 -0.68
N ILE A 134 -7.22 1.64 0.55
CA ILE A 134 -7.89 0.36 0.83
C ILE A 134 -9.37 0.45 0.44
N ASP A 135 -9.87 -0.58 -0.26
CA ASP A 135 -11.30 -0.78 -0.44
C ASP A 135 -11.88 -1.35 0.86
N GLN A 136 -12.28 -0.48 1.78
CA GLN A 136 -12.65 -0.91 3.14
C GLN A 136 -13.79 -1.94 3.17
N GLU A 137 -14.72 -1.89 2.21
CA GLU A 137 -15.82 -2.85 2.12
C GLU A 137 -15.30 -4.22 1.68
N LYS A 138 -14.57 -4.27 0.56
CA LYS A 138 -14.01 -5.54 0.06
C LYS A 138 -12.96 -6.12 1.01
N GLU A 139 -12.16 -5.26 1.63
CA GLU A 139 -11.13 -5.69 2.57
C GLU A 139 -11.73 -6.24 3.86
N THR A 140 -12.84 -5.67 4.35
CA THR A 140 -13.57 -6.26 5.49
C THR A 140 -14.05 -7.68 5.15
N ALA A 141 -14.59 -7.88 3.95
CA ALA A 141 -15.04 -9.21 3.51
C ALA A 141 -13.86 -10.20 3.35
N HIS A 142 -12.75 -9.73 2.78
CA HIS A 142 -11.53 -10.51 2.63
C HIS A 142 -10.92 -10.91 3.97
N LEU A 143 -10.83 -10.00 4.94
CA LEU A 143 -10.33 -10.31 6.28
C LEU A 143 -11.20 -11.37 6.98
N LEU A 144 -12.53 -11.30 6.84
CA LEU A 144 -13.41 -12.34 7.38
C LEU A 144 -13.16 -13.71 6.74
N ASP A 145 -12.90 -13.76 5.43
CA ASP A 145 -12.54 -14.99 4.73
C ASP A 145 -11.20 -15.56 5.24
N LEU A 146 -10.17 -14.71 5.39
CA LEU A 146 -8.87 -15.11 5.96
C LEU A 146 -9.02 -15.67 7.38
N LEU A 147 -9.80 -15.00 8.24
CA LEU A 147 -10.04 -15.45 9.60
C LEU A 147 -10.77 -16.80 9.63
N SER A 148 -11.67 -17.07 8.68
CA SER A 148 -12.38 -18.36 8.60
C SER A 148 -11.45 -19.57 8.39
N GLN A 149 -10.26 -19.34 7.83
CA GLN A 149 -9.26 -20.38 7.59
C GLN A 149 -8.52 -20.82 8.87
N LYS A 150 -8.58 -20.01 9.94
CA LYS A 150 -7.88 -20.24 11.22
C LYS A 150 -6.36 -20.50 11.07
N GLN A 151 -5.74 -19.86 10.08
CA GLN A 151 -4.33 -20.00 9.77
C GLN A 151 -3.65 -18.63 9.70
N SER A 152 -2.40 -18.58 10.16
CA SER A 152 -1.58 -17.39 10.01
C SER A 152 -1.20 -17.21 8.54
N THR A 153 -1.27 -15.98 8.06
CA THR A 153 -0.99 -15.67 6.65
C THR A 153 -0.37 -14.29 6.48
N VAL A 154 0.19 -14.05 5.31
CA VAL A 154 0.70 -12.75 4.87
C VAL A 154 -0.10 -12.32 3.65
N CYS A 155 -0.64 -11.11 3.68
CA CYS A 155 -1.47 -10.58 2.59
C CYS A 155 -1.21 -9.10 2.36
N GLU A 156 -1.57 -8.61 1.17
CA GLU A 156 -1.81 -7.19 0.95
C GLU A 156 -3.31 -6.91 1.12
N PRO A 157 -3.70 -5.69 1.52
CA PRO A 157 -5.09 -5.27 1.48
C PRO A 157 -5.66 -5.30 0.05
N VAL A 158 -6.97 -5.46 -0.05
CA VAL A 158 -7.73 -5.18 -1.27
C VAL A 158 -7.82 -3.67 -1.45
N TYR A 159 -7.27 -3.17 -2.56
CA TYR A 159 -7.22 -1.74 -2.86
C TYR A 159 -8.35 -1.28 -3.77
N ALA A 160 -8.91 -0.10 -3.50
CA ALA A 160 -9.83 0.59 -4.40
C ALA A 160 -9.08 1.43 -5.45
N GLN A 161 -7.84 1.81 -5.15
CA GLN A 161 -6.92 2.50 -6.05
C GLN A 161 -5.49 2.13 -5.67
N THR A 162 -4.62 1.98 -6.67
CA THR A 162 -3.20 1.65 -6.48
C THR A 162 -2.32 2.79 -7.01
N ALA A 163 -1.09 2.83 -6.49
CA ALA A 163 -0.04 3.72 -6.95
C ALA A 163 1.08 2.93 -7.65
N ALA A 164 2.13 3.62 -8.06
CA ALA A 164 3.34 3.02 -8.64
C ALA A 164 4.06 2.15 -7.60
N VAL A 165 4.05 2.56 -6.33
CA VAL A 165 4.57 1.79 -5.20
C VAL A 165 3.70 1.98 -3.96
N HIS A 166 3.55 0.93 -3.15
CA HIS A 166 2.92 1.01 -1.82
C HIS A 166 3.95 1.44 -0.77
N GLY A 167 4.34 2.71 -0.80
CA GLY A 167 5.28 3.31 0.14
C GLY A 167 5.13 4.82 0.23
N HIS A 168 5.97 5.46 1.05
CA HIS A 168 5.88 6.91 1.30
C HIS A 168 6.05 7.77 0.02
N GLN A 169 6.93 7.36 -0.89
CA GLN A 169 7.06 7.97 -2.21
C GLN A 169 6.23 7.18 -3.22
N ASP A 170 4.91 7.25 -3.09
CA ASP A 170 3.94 6.45 -3.87
C ASP A 170 4.00 6.69 -5.40
N TRP A 171 4.66 7.76 -5.84
CA TRP A 171 4.97 8.05 -7.25
C TRP A 171 6.17 7.28 -7.80
N GLY A 172 6.96 6.60 -6.94
CA GLY A 172 8.09 5.79 -7.35
C GLY A 172 9.17 6.58 -8.10
N THR A 173 9.82 5.93 -9.08
CA THR A 173 10.99 6.46 -9.80
C THR A 173 10.73 6.77 -11.27
N THR A 174 9.49 6.52 -11.74
CA THR A 174 9.04 6.84 -13.10
C THR A 174 7.83 7.76 -13.00
N TYR A 175 8.04 9.05 -13.30
CA TYR A 175 7.01 10.10 -13.14
C TYR A 175 7.31 11.29 -14.05
N ILE A 176 6.28 12.11 -14.27
CA ILE A 176 6.39 13.42 -14.91
C ILE A 176 6.37 14.49 -13.83
N GLU A 177 7.34 15.39 -13.86
CA GLU A 177 7.43 16.57 -13.00
C GLU A 177 7.19 17.84 -13.82
N VAL A 178 6.39 18.77 -13.29
CA VAL A 178 5.98 20.00 -13.97
C VAL A 178 6.10 21.19 -13.05
N SER A 179 7.03 22.10 -13.37
CA SER A 179 7.09 23.44 -12.76
C SER A 179 6.28 24.41 -13.60
N LEU A 180 5.13 24.85 -13.10
CA LEU A 180 4.33 25.93 -13.71
C LEU A 180 5.03 27.28 -13.58
N LYS A 181 5.81 27.49 -12.51
CA LYS A 181 6.58 28.73 -12.31
C LYS A 181 7.65 28.89 -13.39
N ASP A 182 8.40 27.82 -13.66
CA ASP A 182 9.53 27.86 -14.59
C ASP A 182 9.14 27.46 -16.02
N GLN A 183 7.90 26.99 -16.21
CA GLN A 183 7.37 26.46 -17.47
C GLN A 183 8.26 25.33 -18.04
N GLN A 184 8.68 24.44 -17.14
CA GLN A 184 9.52 23.29 -17.44
C GLN A 184 8.85 21.99 -17.02
N LEU A 185 9.19 20.92 -17.74
CA LEU A 185 8.78 19.57 -17.46
C LEU A 185 9.98 18.63 -17.55
N TRP A 186 9.98 17.65 -16.66
CA TRP A 186 10.90 16.53 -16.67
C TRP A 186 10.13 15.22 -16.76
N LEU A 187 10.67 14.27 -17.51
CA LEU A 187 10.25 12.87 -17.46
C LEU A 187 11.37 12.08 -16.79
N TYR A 188 11.07 11.53 -15.62
CA TYR A 188 11.89 10.54 -14.97
C TYR A 188 11.42 9.14 -15.36
N LYS A 189 12.37 8.26 -15.67
CA LYS A 189 12.13 6.84 -15.90
C LYS A 189 13.20 6.04 -15.18
N ASP A 190 12.78 5.14 -14.30
CA ASP A 190 13.66 4.28 -13.51
C ASP A 190 14.74 5.09 -12.74
N GLY A 191 14.35 6.27 -12.25
CA GLY A 191 15.20 7.17 -11.46
C GLY A 191 16.12 8.06 -12.29
N GLN A 192 16.08 7.97 -13.62
CA GLN A 192 16.89 8.79 -14.51
C GLN A 192 16.03 9.83 -15.23
N CYS A 193 16.54 11.07 -15.33
CA CYS A 193 15.90 12.11 -16.13
C CYS A 193 16.07 11.79 -17.63
N LEU A 194 15.03 11.26 -18.25
CA LEU A 194 15.01 10.85 -19.66
C LEU A 194 14.76 12.03 -20.61
N LEU A 195 14.01 13.03 -20.15
CA LEU A 195 13.68 14.23 -20.93
C LEU A 195 13.54 15.44 -20.01
N GLN A 196 14.09 16.57 -20.44
CA GLN A 196 13.76 17.89 -19.94
C GLN A 196 13.18 18.72 -21.10
N SER A 197 12.08 19.42 -20.87
CA SER A 197 11.38 20.19 -21.90
C SER A 197 10.83 21.49 -21.34
N TYR A 198 10.86 22.55 -22.14
CA TYR A 198 9.96 23.68 -21.92
C TYR A 198 8.53 23.31 -22.36
N LEU A 199 7.54 23.99 -21.79
CA LEU A 199 6.12 23.84 -22.14
C LEU A 199 5.39 25.18 -22.13
N VAL A 200 4.12 25.18 -22.52
CA VAL A 200 3.20 26.29 -22.23
C VAL A 200 1.97 25.74 -21.52
N SER A 201 1.82 26.08 -20.24
CA SER A 201 0.70 25.67 -19.41
C SER A 201 -0.57 26.48 -19.67
N GLY A 202 -1.61 26.18 -18.91
CA GLY A 202 -2.85 26.92 -18.87
C GLY A 202 -2.67 28.38 -18.44
N ASN A 203 -3.51 29.28 -18.97
CA ASN A 203 -3.45 30.71 -18.68
C ASN A 203 -4.24 31.06 -17.40
N PRO A 204 -3.57 31.39 -16.27
CA PRO A 204 -4.28 31.73 -15.02
C PRO A 204 -5.05 33.05 -15.11
N THR A 205 -4.59 34.02 -15.91
CA THR A 205 -5.27 35.32 -16.07
C THR A 205 -6.63 35.18 -16.74
N ARG A 206 -6.80 34.13 -17.55
CA ARG A 206 -8.05 33.75 -18.20
C ARG A 206 -8.84 32.69 -17.43
N LYS A 207 -8.50 32.44 -16.16
CA LYS A 207 -9.10 31.38 -15.32
C LYS A 207 -8.96 29.97 -15.92
N HIS A 208 -7.92 29.75 -16.72
CA HIS A 208 -7.57 28.46 -17.31
C HIS A 208 -6.24 27.95 -16.76
N GLY A 209 -5.90 28.25 -15.51
CA GLY A 209 -4.65 27.78 -14.90
C GLY A 209 -4.62 26.26 -14.88
N THR A 210 -3.45 25.67 -15.17
CA THR A 210 -3.25 24.24 -14.97
C THR A 210 -3.39 23.92 -13.48
N PRO A 211 -4.24 22.95 -13.08
CA PRO A 211 -4.41 22.58 -11.68
C PRO A 211 -3.12 21.98 -11.13
N LYS A 212 -2.76 22.38 -9.92
CA LYS A 212 -1.61 21.83 -9.19
C LYS A 212 -2.01 20.56 -8.48
N GLY A 213 -1.04 19.69 -8.19
CA GLY A 213 -1.27 18.45 -7.47
C GLY A 213 -0.51 17.28 -8.04
N ILE A 214 -0.87 16.09 -7.60
CA ILE A 214 -0.44 14.83 -8.21
C ILE A 214 -1.62 14.11 -8.84
N TYR A 215 -1.36 13.51 -9.99
CA TYR A 215 -2.39 12.81 -10.73
C TYR A 215 -1.80 11.59 -11.39
N GLY A 216 -2.62 10.57 -11.62
CA GLY A 216 -2.25 9.48 -12.52
C GLY A 216 -2.67 9.80 -13.94
N LEU A 217 -1.85 9.48 -14.93
CA LEU A 217 -2.32 9.49 -16.32
C LEU A 217 -3.57 8.61 -16.45
N THR A 218 -4.68 9.18 -16.89
CA THR A 218 -5.95 8.46 -17.00
C THR A 218 -5.87 7.40 -18.11
N TYR A 219 -5.26 7.76 -19.23
CA TYR A 219 -4.95 6.91 -20.38
C TYR A 219 -3.94 7.64 -21.29
N LYS A 220 -3.56 7.01 -22.41
CA LYS A 220 -2.87 7.67 -23.52
C LYS A 220 -3.50 7.26 -24.85
N THR A 221 -3.64 8.18 -25.79
CA THR A 221 -4.15 7.90 -27.14
C THR A 221 -3.47 8.76 -28.20
N GLN A 222 -3.56 8.35 -29.46
CA GLN A 222 -3.03 9.10 -30.59
C GLN A 222 -4.14 9.71 -31.46
N ASN A 223 -3.80 10.75 -32.22
CA ASN A 223 -4.67 11.40 -33.20
C ASN A 223 -6.02 11.85 -32.63
N ALA A 224 -5.99 12.50 -31.47
CA ALA A 224 -7.19 13.01 -30.79
C ALA A 224 -7.58 14.39 -31.32
N THR A 225 -8.87 14.70 -31.24
CA THR A 225 -9.37 16.08 -31.36
C THR A 225 -9.82 16.54 -29.98
N LEU A 226 -9.18 17.58 -29.47
CA LEU A 226 -9.52 18.20 -28.19
C LEU A 226 -10.48 19.35 -28.44
N SER A 227 -11.70 19.24 -27.91
CA SER A 227 -12.77 20.20 -28.12
C SER A 227 -13.10 20.94 -26.83
N GLY A 228 -13.31 22.25 -26.92
CA GLY A 228 -13.82 23.08 -25.85
C GLY A 228 -14.72 24.18 -26.38
N GLN A 229 -15.09 25.15 -25.53
CA GLN A 229 -15.99 26.22 -25.95
C GLN A 229 -15.33 27.10 -27.03
N GLY A 230 -15.72 26.87 -28.29
CA GLY A 230 -15.27 27.65 -29.44
C GLY A 230 -13.90 27.25 -30.01
N TYR A 231 -13.36 26.07 -29.66
CA TYR A 231 -12.12 25.59 -30.27
C TYR A 231 -12.10 24.07 -30.43
N ASP A 232 -11.41 23.63 -31.49
CA ASP A 232 -10.97 22.25 -31.71
C ASP A 232 -9.46 22.25 -32.00
N SER A 233 -8.72 21.38 -31.32
CA SER A 233 -7.28 21.20 -31.53
C SER A 233 -6.98 19.75 -31.88
N LYS A 234 -6.49 19.51 -33.09
CA LYS A 234 -6.00 18.19 -33.50
C LYS A 234 -4.61 17.97 -32.94
N VAL A 235 -4.43 16.91 -32.17
CA VAL A 235 -3.17 16.56 -31.51
C VAL A 235 -2.79 15.13 -31.87
N LYS A 236 -1.50 14.88 -32.07
CA LYS A 236 -1.02 13.53 -32.38
C LYS A 236 -0.92 12.66 -31.13
N TYR A 237 -0.61 13.23 -29.97
CA TYR A 237 -0.44 12.52 -28.71
C TYR A 237 -1.28 13.19 -27.63
N TRP A 238 -2.15 12.42 -26.97
CA TRP A 238 -2.98 12.90 -25.88
C TRP A 238 -2.81 12.02 -24.64
N MET A 239 -2.46 12.65 -23.52
CA MET A 239 -2.19 12.01 -22.23
C MET A 239 -2.89 12.80 -21.11
N PRO A 240 -4.20 12.59 -20.89
CA PRO A 240 -4.94 13.24 -19.80
C PRO A 240 -4.49 12.76 -18.43
N PHE A 241 -4.49 13.67 -17.46
CA PHE A 241 -4.21 13.35 -16.05
C PHE A 241 -5.25 13.93 -15.08
N ASN A 242 -5.98 14.98 -15.44
CA ASN A 242 -7.00 15.54 -14.56
C ASN A 242 -8.19 16.07 -15.37
N CYS A 243 -9.29 15.33 -15.38
CA CYS A 243 -10.50 15.67 -16.15
C CYS A 243 -10.16 15.97 -17.63
N ASN A 244 -10.41 17.20 -18.08
CA ASN A 244 -10.10 17.68 -19.44
C ASN A 244 -8.69 18.30 -19.58
N VAL A 245 -7.82 18.10 -18.60
CA VAL A 245 -6.44 18.58 -18.59
C VAL A 245 -5.48 17.42 -18.83
N GLY A 246 -4.53 17.62 -19.74
CA GLY A 246 -3.53 16.63 -20.10
C GLY A 246 -2.32 17.22 -20.80
N LEU A 247 -1.39 16.32 -21.14
CA LEU A 247 -0.23 16.63 -21.96
C LEU A 247 -0.53 16.33 -23.43
N HIS A 248 -0.13 17.21 -24.32
CA HIS A 248 -0.21 16.97 -25.77
C HIS A 248 0.81 17.79 -26.56
N ASP A 249 1.05 17.36 -27.80
CA ASP A 249 1.78 18.15 -28.77
C ASP A 249 1.00 19.41 -29.16
N ALA A 250 1.74 20.51 -29.35
CA ALA A 250 1.19 21.78 -29.82
C ALA A 250 1.92 22.24 -31.08
N PRO A 251 1.68 21.59 -32.24
CA PRO A 251 2.38 21.90 -33.50
C PRO A 251 2.15 23.33 -34.00
N TRP A 252 1.12 24.02 -33.50
CA TRP A 252 0.84 25.43 -33.81
C TRP A 252 1.75 26.42 -33.08
N ARG A 253 2.56 25.98 -32.11
CA ARG A 253 3.47 26.85 -31.35
C ARG A 253 4.88 26.80 -31.93
N SER A 254 5.48 27.98 -32.14
CA SER A 254 6.88 28.13 -32.51
C SER A 254 7.82 28.30 -31.30
N SER A 255 7.29 28.62 -30.11
CA SER A 255 8.08 28.82 -28.89
C SER A 255 7.35 28.29 -27.65
N PHE A 256 8.15 27.92 -26.64
CA PHE A 256 7.72 27.33 -25.38
C PHE A 256 8.51 27.94 -24.21
N GLY A 257 7.96 27.86 -23.00
CA GLY A 257 8.60 28.35 -21.78
C GLY A 257 8.34 29.82 -21.46
N GLY A 258 9.09 30.33 -20.48
CA GLY A 258 9.07 31.72 -20.07
C GLY A 258 7.70 32.18 -19.56
N GLN A 259 7.24 33.34 -20.02
CA GLN A 259 5.99 33.95 -19.55
C GLN A 259 4.84 33.83 -20.57
N ILE A 260 5.01 33.02 -21.62
CA ILE A 260 4.02 32.85 -22.70
C ILE A 260 2.65 32.44 -22.13
N TYR A 261 2.62 31.59 -21.10
CA TYR A 261 1.39 31.12 -20.48
C TYR A 261 0.48 32.23 -19.94
N LYS A 262 1.05 33.40 -19.55
CA LYS A 262 0.30 34.53 -19.00
C LYS A 262 -0.55 35.24 -20.05
N SER A 263 -0.09 35.34 -21.29
CA SER A 263 -0.80 36.03 -22.37
C SER A 263 -1.41 35.07 -23.39
N ASN A 264 -0.71 33.99 -23.70
CA ASN A 264 -1.06 33.01 -24.73
C ASN A 264 -0.92 31.56 -24.21
N GLY A 265 -1.33 31.32 -22.96
CA GLY A 265 -1.44 29.97 -22.38
C GLY A 265 -2.60 29.15 -22.93
N SER A 266 -2.63 27.86 -22.56
CA SER A 266 -3.69 26.93 -22.95
C SER A 266 -4.99 27.12 -22.14
N HIS A 267 -5.96 26.24 -22.38
CA HIS A 267 -7.19 26.08 -21.58
C HIS A 267 -7.00 25.16 -20.35
N GLY A 268 -5.76 24.93 -19.91
CA GLY A 268 -5.41 24.08 -18.77
C GLY A 268 -4.34 23.05 -19.11
N CYS A 269 -4.36 22.52 -20.34
CA CYS A 269 -3.40 21.51 -20.82
C CYS A 269 -1.94 21.99 -20.84
N LEU A 270 -1.02 21.03 -20.83
CA LEU A 270 0.41 21.27 -21.00
C LEU A 270 0.79 21.11 -22.47
N ASN A 271 0.97 22.25 -23.16
CA ASN A 271 1.39 22.27 -24.56
C ASN A 271 2.89 21.94 -24.66
N LEU A 272 3.24 20.93 -25.44
CA LEU A 272 4.62 20.47 -25.60
C LEU A 272 5.11 20.58 -27.04
N PRO A 273 6.43 20.73 -27.26
CA PRO A 273 7.03 20.49 -28.55
C PRO A 273 6.64 19.09 -29.07
N PRO A 274 6.23 18.93 -30.35
CA PRO A 274 5.72 17.64 -30.84
C PRO A 274 6.66 16.45 -30.63
N ALA A 275 7.97 16.65 -30.78
CA ALA A 275 8.97 15.60 -30.53
C ALA A 275 9.02 15.18 -29.05
N ASN A 276 8.88 16.14 -28.14
CA ASN A 276 8.92 15.88 -26.71
C ASN A 276 7.63 15.20 -26.23
N ALA A 277 6.48 15.59 -26.77
CA ALA A 277 5.21 14.89 -26.54
C ALA A 277 5.28 13.42 -27.01
N ALA A 278 5.88 13.16 -28.19
CA ALA A 278 6.11 11.80 -28.68
C ALA A 278 6.99 10.99 -27.72
N LYS A 279 8.10 11.58 -27.27
CA LYS A 279 9.03 10.91 -26.35
C LYS A 279 8.37 10.56 -25.01
N ILE A 280 7.52 11.45 -24.48
CA ILE A 280 6.75 11.18 -23.27
C ILE A 280 5.77 10.03 -23.54
N TYR A 281 4.97 10.12 -24.60
CA TYR A 281 3.97 9.11 -24.96
C TYR A 281 4.53 7.68 -25.05
N GLU A 282 5.73 7.53 -25.60
CA GLU A 282 6.44 6.24 -25.72
C GLU A 282 6.89 5.67 -24.37
N ASN A 283 6.99 6.48 -23.34
CA ASN A 283 7.67 6.13 -22.07
C ASN A 283 6.77 6.17 -20.84
N VAL A 284 5.51 6.54 -20.99
CA VAL A 284 4.53 6.62 -19.90
C VAL A 284 3.33 5.75 -20.22
N ASP A 285 2.66 5.25 -19.20
CA ASP A 285 1.45 4.42 -19.33
C ASP A 285 0.33 4.97 -18.44
N LYS A 286 -0.83 4.31 -18.49
CA LYS A 286 -1.91 4.61 -17.53
C LYS A 286 -1.34 4.55 -16.11
N ASN A 287 -1.76 5.50 -15.29
CA ASN A 287 -1.36 5.69 -13.90
C ASN A 287 0.10 6.13 -13.71
N THR A 288 0.87 6.47 -14.76
CA THR A 288 2.14 7.18 -14.55
C THR A 288 1.86 8.49 -13.80
N PRO A 289 2.56 8.79 -12.70
CA PRO A 289 2.32 10.00 -11.92
C PRO A 289 2.70 11.26 -12.69
N VAL A 290 1.90 12.30 -12.52
CA VAL A 290 2.13 13.66 -13.02
C VAL A 290 2.06 14.61 -11.83
N ILE A 291 3.21 15.17 -11.47
CA ILE A 291 3.38 16.09 -10.34
C ILE A 291 3.45 17.51 -10.88
N VAL A 292 2.51 18.37 -10.50
CA VAL A 292 2.36 19.74 -11.01
C VAL A 292 2.40 20.75 -9.87
N TYR A 293 3.30 21.74 -9.94
CA TYR A 293 3.48 22.76 -8.90
C TYR A 293 3.72 24.18 -9.42
#